data_AF-A0AAW1VK10-F1
#
_entry.id   AF-A0AAW1VK10-F1
#
_cell.length_a   1.000
_cell.length_b   1.000
_cell.length_c   1.000
_cell.angle_alpha   90.00
_cell.angle_beta   90.00
_cell.angle_gamma   90.00
#
_symmetry.space_group_name_H-M   'P 1'
#
loop_
_entity.id
_entity.type
_entity.pdbx_description
1 polymer ?
#
loop_
_entity_poly.entity_id
_entity_poly.type
_entity_poly.pdbx_seq_one_letter_code
_entity_poly.pdbx_strand_id
1 'polypeptide(L)'
;MDIDPEWKMIRPDLGRIEKWILRKAFDDDQKPYLPKHILYRQKEQFSDGVGYSWIDGLKDHTNKEVTDAMLMHASFVYPENTPTTKEAYYYRAIFEKFFPKNAARSTVPGGPSVACSTAKAVEWDAEWSKNPDPSGRAALGIHAAAYEEAKDVKNGSFAIDSPQKLVQGIAEKAAAVV
;
A
#
# COMPACT_ATOMS: atom_id res chain seq x y z
N MET A 1 25.98 2.14 -14.37
CA MET A 1 24.51 2.37 -14.34
C MET A 1 24.12 3.16 -15.59
N ASP A 2 24.82 2.91 -16.70
CA ASP A 2 25.15 3.95 -17.70
C ASP A 2 24.27 3.85 -18.95
N ILE A 3 23.26 2.97 -18.88
CA ILE A 3 22.16 2.92 -19.83
C ILE A 3 21.39 4.24 -19.72
N ASP A 4 21.16 4.86 -20.87
CA ASP A 4 20.35 6.07 -21.01
C ASP A 4 19.00 5.89 -20.30
N PRO A 5 18.65 6.78 -19.34
CA PRO A 5 17.40 6.74 -18.61
C PRO A 5 16.14 6.65 -19.48
N GLU A 6 16.16 7.14 -20.72
CA GLU A 6 15.01 7.08 -21.65
C GLU A 6 14.54 5.62 -21.88
N TRP A 7 15.46 4.65 -21.82
CA TRP A 7 15.12 3.23 -21.94
C TRP A 7 14.54 2.61 -20.67
N LYS A 8 14.62 3.31 -19.54
CA LYS A 8 14.06 2.90 -18.25
C LYS A 8 12.67 3.50 -18.03
N MET A 9 12.31 4.54 -18.78
CA MET A 9 11.00 5.19 -18.72
C MET A 9 9.89 4.26 -19.23
N ILE A 10 8.75 4.32 -18.55
CA ILE A 10 7.52 3.64 -18.97
C ILE A 10 6.90 4.49 -20.08
N ARG A 11 6.67 3.89 -21.26
CA ARG A 11 6.17 4.57 -22.47
C ARG A 11 5.07 3.72 -23.10
N PRO A 12 3.83 3.81 -22.59
CA PRO A 12 2.71 3.01 -23.09
C PRO A 12 2.42 3.25 -24.58
N ASP A 13 2.67 4.47 -25.07
CA ASP A 13 2.60 4.87 -26.48
C ASP A 13 3.53 4.04 -27.39
N LEU A 14 4.63 3.53 -26.83
CA LEU A 14 5.59 2.67 -27.52
C LEU A 14 5.49 1.19 -27.07
N GLY A 15 4.47 0.84 -26.29
CA GLY A 15 4.31 -0.50 -25.71
C GLY A 15 5.37 -0.85 -24.65
N ARG A 16 6.03 0.14 -24.03
CA ARG A 16 7.04 -0.10 -22.99
C ARG A 16 6.43 -0.10 -21.60
N ILE A 17 6.50 -1.26 -20.95
CA ILE A 17 6.10 -1.46 -19.55
C ILE A 17 7.28 -1.26 -18.59
N GLU A 18 7.05 -1.36 -17.28
CA GLU A 18 8.11 -1.26 -16.28
C GLU A 18 9.24 -2.28 -16.53
N LYS A 19 10.49 -1.80 -16.42
CA LYS A 19 11.70 -2.59 -16.72
C LYS A 19 11.73 -3.14 -18.15
N TRP A 20 11.10 -2.47 -19.11
CA TRP A 20 11.03 -2.93 -20.51
C TRP A 20 12.38 -3.32 -21.11
N ILE A 21 13.43 -2.49 -20.95
CA ILE A 21 14.76 -2.80 -21.50
C ILE A 21 15.32 -4.12 -20.96
N LEU A 22 15.09 -4.42 -19.68
CA LEU A 22 15.47 -5.69 -19.09
C LEU A 22 14.66 -6.83 -19.72
N ARG A 23 13.34 -6.67 -19.87
CA ARG A 23 12.48 -7.70 -20.46
C ARG A 23 12.88 -7.99 -21.91
N LYS A 24 13.14 -6.95 -22.72
CA LYS A 24 13.58 -7.09 -24.11
C LYS A 24 14.92 -7.80 -24.25
N ALA A 25 15.86 -7.59 -23.32
CA ALA A 25 17.15 -8.26 -23.37
C ALA A 25 17.05 -9.79 -23.24
N PHE A 26 15.96 -10.30 -22.66
CA PHE A 26 15.68 -11.74 -22.52
C PHE A 26 14.55 -12.24 -23.42
N ASP A 27 14.10 -11.41 -24.36
CA ASP A 27 13.01 -11.70 -25.28
C ASP A 27 13.52 -12.38 -26.56
N ASP A 28 13.91 -13.65 -26.43
CA ASP A 28 14.39 -14.49 -27.53
C ASP A 28 13.27 -15.37 -28.08
N ASP A 29 12.96 -15.24 -29.38
CA ASP A 29 11.91 -16.02 -30.05
C ASP A 29 12.36 -17.44 -30.45
N GLN A 30 13.66 -17.64 -30.67
CA GLN A 30 14.23 -18.92 -31.11
C GLN A 30 14.51 -19.82 -29.91
N LYS A 31 14.99 -19.23 -28.81
CA LYS A 31 15.28 -19.93 -27.56
C LYS A 31 14.78 -19.12 -26.36
N PRO A 32 13.46 -19.15 -26.09
CA PRO A 32 12.88 -18.37 -25.00
C PRO A 32 13.48 -18.70 -23.63
N TYR A 33 13.92 -17.68 -22.90
CA TYR A 33 14.38 -17.82 -21.50
C TYR A 33 13.22 -18.01 -20.52
N LEU A 34 12.09 -17.36 -20.79
CA LEU A 34 10.87 -17.41 -19.99
C LEU A 34 9.66 -17.44 -20.92
N PRO A 35 8.53 -18.06 -20.51
CA PRO A 35 7.26 -17.91 -21.22
C PRO A 35 6.88 -16.43 -21.35
N LYS A 36 6.35 -16.03 -22.51
CA LYS A 36 6.01 -14.62 -22.80
C LYS A 36 5.11 -13.99 -21.72
N HIS A 37 4.13 -14.75 -21.21
CA HIS A 37 3.23 -14.27 -20.15
C HIS A 37 3.93 -14.02 -18.81
N ILE A 38 5.07 -14.67 -18.53
CA ILE A 38 5.92 -14.38 -17.37
C ILE A 38 6.86 -13.21 -17.67
N LEU A 39 7.52 -13.23 -18.83
CA LEU A 39 8.47 -12.20 -19.23
C LEU A 39 7.83 -10.81 -19.31
N TYR A 40 6.55 -10.74 -19.68
CA TYR A 40 5.78 -9.50 -19.77
C TYR A 40 4.71 -9.36 -18.69
N ARG A 41 4.77 -10.19 -17.63
CA ARG A 41 3.87 -10.05 -16.47
C ARG A 41 4.04 -8.67 -15.85
N GLN A 42 2.93 -7.97 -15.62
CA GLN A 42 2.92 -6.71 -14.88
C GLN A 42 3.53 -6.91 -13.49
N LYS A 43 4.37 -5.97 -13.06
CA LYS A 43 4.95 -5.97 -11.72
C LYS A 43 3.85 -5.79 -10.69
N GLU A 44 3.70 -6.79 -9.84
CA GLU A 44 2.80 -6.75 -8.68
C GLU A 44 3.50 -6.15 -7.47
N GLN A 45 2.81 -5.38 -6.62
CA GLN A 45 3.44 -4.89 -5.39
C GLN A 45 3.75 -6.06 -4.44
N PHE A 46 4.83 -5.97 -3.65
CA PHE A 46 5.34 -7.08 -2.86
C PHE A 46 4.32 -7.70 -1.91
N SER A 47 3.48 -6.87 -1.27
CA SER A 47 2.42 -7.36 -0.37
C SER A 47 1.37 -8.19 -1.09
N ASP A 48 0.93 -7.70 -2.24
CA ASP A 48 -0.20 -8.26 -2.98
C ASP A 48 0.26 -9.53 -3.73
N GLY A 49 1.54 -9.58 -4.10
CA GLY A 49 2.20 -10.78 -4.62
C GLY A 49 2.40 -11.91 -3.60
N VAL A 50 2.34 -11.62 -2.29
CA VAL A 50 2.34 -12.65 -1.23
C VAL A 50 0.93 -13.16 -0.97
N GLY A 51 -0.06 -12.27 -1.00
CA GLY A 51 -1.47 -12.58 -0.89
C GLY A 51 -2.25 -11.45 -0.23
N TYR A 52 -3.45 -11.16 -0.74
CA TYR A 52 -4.26 -10.03 -0.29
C TYR A 52 -4.61 -10.06 1.21
N SER A 53 -4.70 -11.25 1.82
CA SER A 53 -4.99 -11.41 3.25
C SER A 53 -3.82 -11.09 4.18
N TRP A 54 -2.60 -10.95 3.66
CA TRP A 54 -1.41 -10.78 4.50
C TRP A 54 -1.40 -9.44 5.24
N ILE A 55 -1.61 -8.34 4.51
CA ILE A 55 -1.69 -7.00 5.12
C ILE A 55 -2.88 -6.91 6.06
N ASP A 56 -4.02 -7.45 5.65
CA ASP A 56 -5.24 -7.39 6.45
C ASP A 56 -5.06 -8.17 7.77
N GLY A 57 -4.37 -9.32 7.73
CA GLY A 57 -3.98 -10.08 8.92
C GLY A 57 -3.03 -9.33 9.85
N LEU A 58 -2.07 -8.56 9.32
CA LEU A 58 -1.17 -7.71 10.12
C LEU A 58 -1.93 -6.56 10.80
N LYS A 59 -2.84 -5.90 10.08
CA LYS A 59 -3.72 -4.87 10.63
C LYS A 59 -4.59 -5.45 11.74
N ASP A 60 -5.22 -6.60 11.52
CA ASP A 60 -6.06 -7.27 12.51
C ASP A 60 -5.30 -7.69 13.77
N HIS A 61 -4.07 -8.21 13.60
CA HIS A 61 -3.23 -8.58 14.72
C HIS A 61 -2.83 -7.35 15.54
N THR A 62 -2.29 -6.32 14.89
CA THR A 62 -1.82 -5.11 15.58
C THR A 62 -2.96 -4.29 16.20
N ASN A 63 -4.18 -4.38 15.65
CA ASN A 63 -5.38 -3.81 16.27
C ASN A 63 -5.75 -4.47 17.61
N LYS A 64 -5.38 -5.73 17.83
CA LYS A 64 -5.59 -6.43 19.12
C LYS A 64 -4.49 -6.11 20.13
N GLU A 65 -3.28 -5.88 19.66
CA GLU A 65 -2.09 -5.64 20.51
C GLU A 65 -1.93 -4.17 20.92
N VAL A 66 -2.39 -3.22 20.09
CA VAL A 66 -2.25 -1.78 20.34
C VAL A 66 -3.62 -1.13 20.49
N THR A 67 -3.86 -0.60 21.69
CA THR A 67 -5.10 0.11 22.01
C THR A 67 -5.11 1.54 21.43
N ASP A 68 -6.30 2.13 21.27
CA ASP A 68 -6.41 3.53 20.84
C ASP A 68 -5.74 4.48 21.83
N ALA A 69 -5.82 4.18 23.14
CA ALA A 69 -5.13 4.94 24.17
C ALA A 69 -3.61 4.93 24.01
N MET A 70 -3.02 3.77 23.70
CA MET A 70 -1.58 3.67 23.42
C MET A 70 -1.17 4.54 22.24
N LEU A 71 -1.96 4.53 21.16
CA LEU A 71 -1.68 5.35 19.98
C LEU A 71 -1.87 6.85 20.26
N MET A 72 -2.92 7.24 21.01
CA MET A 72 -3.13 8.64 21.41
C MET A 72 -1.96 9.21 22.23
N HIS A 73 -1.33 8.38 23.05
CA HIS A 73 -0.18 8.78 23.86
C HIS A 73 1.19 8.50 23.19
N ALA A 74 1.20 8.08 21.92
CA ALA A 74 2.42 7.67 21.24
C ALA A 74 3.49 8.75 21.20
N SER A 75 3.13 10.03 21.07
CA SER A 75 4.08 11.15 21.04
C SER A 75 4.83 11.36 22.36
N PHE A 76 4.24 10.96 23.48
CA PHE A 76 4.89 11.03 24.79
C PHE A 76 5.86 9.86 25.00
N VAL A 77 5.51 8.68 24.49
CA VAL A 77 6.33 7.46 24.64
C VAL A 77 7.46 7.44 23.61
N TYR A 78 7.17 7.85 22.38
CA TYR A 78 8.06 7.83 21.22
C TYR A 78 8.06 9.21 20.54
N PRO A 79 8.74 10.22 21.12
CA PRO A 79 8.72 11.59 20.59
C PRO A 79 9.44 11.73 19.24
N GLU A 80 10.44 10.89 18.97
CA GLU A 80 11.12 10.81 17.69
C GLU A 80 10.43 9.78 16.80
N ASN A 81 10.13 10.12 15.54
CA ASN A 81 9.44 9.23 14.60
C ASN A 81 8.17 8.60 15.20
N THR A 82 7.30 9.46 15.74
CA THR A 82 6.06 9.04 16.41
C THR A 82 5.22 8.17 15.48
N PRO A 83 4.84 6.94 15.90
CA PRO A 83 3.99 6.09 15.09
C PRO A 83 2.59 6.70 14.95
N THR A 84 2.07 6.74 13.73
CA THR A 84 0.73 7.29 13.40
C THR A 84 -0.32 6.21 13.19
N THR A 85 0.07 4.94 13.15
CA THR A 85 -0.82 3.78 13.04
C THR A 85 -0.50 2.76 14.13
N LYS A 86 -1.48 1.92 14.47
CA LYS A 86 -1.31 0.82 15.43
C LYS A 86 -0.24 -0.18 14.99
N GLU A 87 -0.18 -0.46 13.69
CA GLU A 87 0.85 -1.31 13.11
C GLU A 87 2.26 -0.72 13.30
N ALA A 88 2.44 0.57 12.97
CA ALA A 88 3.71 1.25 13.19
C ALA A 88 4.09 1.31 14.68
N TYR A 89 3.11 1.50 15.57
CA TYR A 89 3.33 1.48 17.01
C TYR A 89 3.82 0.11 17.47
N TYR A 90 3.20 -0.97 16.99
CA TYR A 90 3.58 -2.33 17.33
C TYR A 90 5.03 -2.62 16.92
N TYR A 91 5.41 -2.28 15.68
CA TYR A 91 6.79 -2.42 15.22
C TYR A 91 7.76 -1.55 16.01
N ARG A 92 7.37 -0.31 16.35
CA ARG A 92 8.18 0.58 17.18
C ARG A 92 8.41 -0.01 18.57
N ALA A 93 7.39 -0.59 19.21
CA ALA A 93 7.52 -1.23 20.50
C ALA A 93 8.48 -2.44 20.46
N ILE A 94 8.41 -3.25 19.40
CA ILE A 94 9.37 -4.34 19.16
C ILE A 94 10.79 -3.79 18.97
N PHE A 95 10.95 -2.77 18.13
CA PHE A 95 12.24 -2.14 17.88
C PHE A 95 12.88 -1.64 19.18
N GLU A 96 12.14 -0.91 20.00
CA GLU A 96 12.63 -0.34 21.26
C GLU A 96 12.98 -1.43 22.29
N LYS A 97 12.27 -2.57 22.28
CA LYS A 97 12.60 -3.73 23.13
C LYS A 97 13.99 -4.29 22.82
N PHE A 98 14.40 -4.32 21.55
CA PHE A 98 15.70 -4.86 21.12
C PHE A 98 16.80 -3.79 21.02
N PHE A 99 16.44 -2.53 20.72
CA PHE A 99 17.36 -1.46 20.40
C PHE A 99 17.04 -0.15 21.15
N PRO A 100 17.17 -0.11 22.49
CA PRO A 100 16.72 1.00 23.32
C PRO A 100 17.59 2.28 23.24
N LYS A 101 18.63 2.30 22.39
CA LYS A 101 19.62 3.39 22.32
C LYS A 101 19.25 4.39 21.23
N ASN A 102 19.45 5.69 21.51
CA ASN A 102 19.25 6.78 20.54
C ASN A 102 19.99 6.54 19.21
N ALA A 103 21.23 6.04 19.26
CA ALA A 103 22.01 5.75 18.07
C ALA A 103 21.27 4.81 17.09
N ALA A 104 20.53 3.82 17.60
CA ALA A 104 19.73 2.93 16.75
C ALA A 104 18.51 3.66 16.17
N ARG A 105 17.80 4.47 16.98
CA ARG A 105 16.66 5.28 16.52
C ARG A 105 17.04 6.17 15.34
N SER A 106 18.21 6.83 15.42
CA SER A 106 18.71 7.73 14.36
C SER A 106 19.05 7.01 13.04
N THR A 107 19.17 5.67 13.03
CA THR A 107 19.37 4.92 11.78
C THR A 107 18.08 4.67 11.01
N VAL A 108 16.92 4.84 11.64
CA VAL A 108 15.62 4.64 11.01
C VAL A 108 15.16 5.97 10.39
N PRO A 109 15.11 6.07 9.05
CA PRO A 109 14.62 7.29 8.41
C PRO A 109 13.14 7.50 8.76
N GLY A 110 12.82 8.72 9.18
CA GLY A 110 11.46 9.14 9.48
C GLY A 110 10.81 9.95 8.37
N GLY A 111 9.53 10.24 8.54
CA GLY A 111 8.73 11.09 7.65
C GLY A 111 7.63 10.33 6.89
N PRO A 112 6.81 11.03 6.11
CA PRO A 112 5.79 10.40 5.28
C PRO A 112 6.43 9.42 4.29
N SER A 113 5.87 8.22 4.17
CA SER A 113 6.31 7.22 3.19
C SER A 113 5.11 6.40 2.76
N VAL A 114 5.10 5.97 1.51
CA VAL A 114 4.14 4.97 1.01
C VAL A 114 4.91 3.75 0.53
N ALA A 115 4.64 2.59 1.10
CA ALA A 115 5.36 1.34 0.83
C ALA A 115 6.91 1.52 0.88
N CYS A 116 7.64 1.10 -0.16
CA CYS A 116 9.11 1.16 -0.22
C CYS A 116 9.67 2.53 -0.67
N SER A 117 8.88 3.59 -0.57
CA SER A 117 9.25 4.92 -1.10
C SER A 117 9.65 5.90 0.01
N THR A 118 10.31 6.99 -0.38
CA THR A 118 10.65 8.09 0.53
C THR A 118 9.57 9.16 0.50
N ALA A 119 9.63 10.13 1.43
CA ALA A 119 8.77 11.32 1.40
C ALA A 119 8.79 12.03 0.04
N LYS A 120 9.91 11.96 -0.70
CA LYS A 120 10.02 12.56 -2.02
C LYS A 120 9.11 11.93 -3.07
N ALA A 121 8.82 10.64 -2.96
CA ALA A 121 7.91 9.97 -3.88
C ALA A 121 6.46 10.42 -3.69
N VAL A 122 6.08 10.80 -2.47
CA VAL A 122 4.76 11.37 -2.16
C VAL A 122 4.57 12.72 -2.86
N GLU A 123 5.65 13.46 -3.12
CA GLU A 123 5.59 14.73 -3.87
C GLU A 123 5.43 14.53 -5.38
N TRP A 124 5.73 13.35 -5.91
CA TRP A 124 5.69 13.08 -7.35
C TRP A 124 4.30 12.68 -7.85
N ASP A 125 3.44 12.21 -6.95
CA ASP A 125 2.08 11.79 -7.28
C ASP A 125 1.09 12.26 -6.21
N ALA A 126 0.18 13.15 -6.61
CA ALA A 126 -0.83 13.71 -5.72
C ALA A 126 -1.83 12.65 -5.21
N GLU A 127 -2.02 11.52 -5.92
CA GLU A 127 -2.87 10.42 -5.48
C GLU A 127 -2.22 9.64 -4.33
N TRP A 128 -0.90 9.49 -4.34
CA TRP A 128 -0.15 8.80 -3.29
C TRP A 128 -0.18 9.57 -1.97
N SER A 129 -0.29 10.90 -2.02
CA SER A 129 -0.47 11.73 -0.82
C SER A 129 -1.80 11.50 -0.09
N LYS A 130 -2.82 10.99 -0.79
CA LYS A 130 -4.19 10.85 -0.28
C LYS A 130 -4.51 9.45 0.22
N ASN A 131 -3.69 8.45 -0.10
CA ASN A 131 -3.92 7.07 0.28
C ASN A 131 -2.62 6.38 0.77
N PRO A 132 -2.27 6.50 2.06
CA PRO A 132 -1.04 5.92 2.61
C PRO A 132 -1.19 4.41 2.90
N ASP A 133 -2.06 3.69 2.18
CA ASP A 133 -2.19 2.25 2.34
C ASP A 133 -0.90 1.56 1.86
N PRO A 134 -0.24 0.74 2.70
CA PRO A 134 1.00 0.07 2.33
C PRO A 134 0.81 -1.04 1.27
N SER A 135 -0.44 -1.39 0.95
CA SER A 135 -0.75 -2.37 -0.09
C SER A 135 -0.65 -1.75 -1.50
N GLY A 136 -0.47 -2.60 -2.52
CA GLY A 136 -0.48 -2.16 -3.92
C GLY A 136 -1.81 -1.55 -4.36
N ARG A 137 -2.88 -1.84 -3.61
CA ARG A 137 -4.25 -1.36 -3.83
C ARG A 137 -4.39 0.17 -3.73
N ALA A 138 -3.42 0.85 -3.12
CA ALA A 138 -3.40 2.32 -3.05
C ALA A 138 -3.25 2.98 -4.44
N ALA A 139 -2.63 2.28 -5.39
CA ALA A 139 -2.39 2.73 -6.75
C ALA A 139 -3.56 2.35 -7.68
N LEU A 140 -4.73 2.95 -7.43
CA LEU A 140 -5.94 2.75 -8.24
C LEU A 140 -5.65 3.03 -9.73
N GLY A 141 -6.08 2.14 -10.62
CA GLY A 141 -5.91 2.29 -12.07
C GLY A 141 -4.54 1.89 -12.63
N ILE A 142 -3.54 1.56 -11.80
CA ILE A 142 -2.23 1.07 -12.27
C ILE A 142 -2.26 -0.43 -12.55
N HIS A 143 -2.91 -1.22 -11.69
CA HIS A 143 -3.00 -2.67 -11.85
C HIS A 143 -4.24 -3.06 -12.65
N ALA A 144 -4.04 -3.72 -13.78
CA ALA A 144 -5.14 -4.18 -14.63
C ALA A 144 -6.01 -5.26 -13.96
N ALA A 145 -5.44 -5.98 -12.98
CA ALA A 145 -6.09 -7.06 -12.26
C ALA A 145 -6.42 -6.71 -10.79
N ALA A 146 -6.30 -5.43 -10.38
CA ALA A 146 -6.58 -5.03 -8.99
C ALA A 146 -8.02 -5.38 -8.57
N TYR A 147 -8.95 -5.42 -9.53
CA TYR A 147 -10.30 -5.92 -9.37
C TYR A 147 -10.76 -6.48 -10.73
N GLU A 148 -10.92 -7.79 -10.85
CA GLU A 148 -12.07 -8.26 -11.63
C GLU A 148 -13.27 -7.69 -10.88
N GLU A 149 -13.99 -6.72 -11.45
CA GLU A 149 -15.32 -6.38 -10.93
C GLU A 149 -16.03 -7.72 -10.73
N ALA A 150 -16.52 -8.01 -9.52
CA ALA A 150 -17.30 -9.20 -9.24
C ALA A 150 -18.63 -9.15 -10.02
N LYS A 151 -18.56 -9.29 -11.33
CA LYS A 151 -19.65 -9.54 -12.25
C LYS A 151 -19.77 -11.05 -12.39
N ASP A 152 -20.25 -11.69 -11.33
CA ASP A 152 -21.08 -12.89 -11.42
C ASP A 152 -21.40 -13.44 -10.03
N VAL A 153 -22.43 -12.88 -9.39
CA VAL A 153 -23.37 -13.65 -8.59
C VAL A 153 -24.78 -13.09 -8.84
N LYS A 154 -25.43 -13.57 -9.91
CA LYS A 154 -26.89 -13.47 -10.01
C LYS A 154 -27.51 -14.43 -8.99
N ASN A 155 -28.48 -13.89 -8.26
CA ASN A 155 -29.47 -14.55 -7.39
C ASN A 155 -29.02 -14.86 -5.95
N GLY A 156 -29.12 -13.84 -5.09
CA GLY A 156 -29.12 -13.99 -3.64
C GLY A 156 -29.05 -12.64 -2.95
N SER A 157 -30.20 -12.02 -2.72
CA SER A 157 -30.32 -10.72 -2.06
C SER A 157 -29.70 -10.73 -0.66
N PHE A 158 -28.60 -10.00 -0.48
CA PHE A 158 -28.27 -9.36 0.80
C PHE A 158 -27.76 -7.95 0.50
N ALA A 159 -28.56 -6.96 0.86
CA ALA A 159 -28.21 -5.56 0.73
C ALA A 159 -27.07 -5.25 1.71
N ILE A 160 -25.90 -4.94 1.19
CA ILE A 160 -24.83 -4.29 1.93
C ILE A 160 -25.01 -2.81 1.66
N ASP A 161 -25.59 -2.08 2.62
CA ASP A 161 -25.82 -0.65 2.47
C ASP A 161 -24.48 0.09 2.37
N SER A 162 -24.34 0.89 1.30
CA SER A 162 -23.18 1.75 1.09
C SER A 162 -23.04 2.77 2.24
N PRO A 163 -21.79 3.15 2.62
CA PRO A 163 -21.52 4.06 3.76
C PRO A 163 -22.21 5.44 3.69
N GLN A 164 -22.73 5.81 2.52
CA GLN A 164 -23.43 7.06 2.28
C GLN A 164 -24.82 7.13 2.92
N LYS A 165 -25.49 6.00 3.19
CA LYS A 165 -26.80 6.00 3.87
C LYS A 165 -26.72 6.09 5.39
N LEU A 166 -25.59 5.67 5.99
CA LEU A 166 -25.41 5.73 7.44
C LEU A 166 -25.29 7.17 7.94
N VAL A 167 -24.72 8.06 7.12
CA VAL A 167 -24.57 9.49 7.45
C VAL A 167 -25.91 10.22 7.40
N GLN A 168 -26.82 9.82 6.50
CA GLN A 168 -28.12 10.46 6.36
C GLN A 168 -29.11 10.05 7.46
N GLY A 169 -29.05 8.79 7.93
CA GLY A 169 -29.88 8.31 9.04
C GLY A 169 -29.53 8.88 10.42
N ILE A 170 -28.28 9.35 10.61
CA ILE A 170 -27.85 10.00 11.86
C ILE A 170 -28.30 11.47 11.89
N ALA A 171 -28.29 12.15 10.75
CA ALA A 171 -28.73 13.54 10.63
C ALA A 171 -30.25 13.70 10.90
N GLU A 172 -31.07 12.75 10.48
CA GLU A 172 -32.53 12.81 10.70
C GLU A 172 -32.93 12.52 12.16
N LYS A 173 -32.16 11.71 12.90
CA LYS A 173 -32.45 11.44 14.33
C LYS A 173 -32.03 12.55 15.28
N ALA A 174 -31.07 13.40 14.88
CA ALA A 174 -30.68 14.57 15.67
C ALA A 174 -31.70 15.73 15.58
N ALA A 175 -32.48 15.79 14.49
CA ALA A 175 -33.50 16.83 14.29
C ALA A 175 -34.85 16.53 14.99
N ALA A 176 -35.04 15.32 15.52
CA ALA A 176 -36.29 14.90 16.19
C ALA A 176 -36.20 14.94 17.74
N VAL A 177 -35.10 15.45 18.30
CA VAL A 177 -34.93 15.66 19.75
C VAL A 177 -34.54 17.12 20.00
N VAL A 178 -35.44 18.03 19.60
CA VAL A 178 -35.67 19.35 20.21
C VAL A 178 -37.18 19.58 20.21
#